data_AF-A0A090EK99-F1
#
_entry.id   AF-A0A090EK99-F1
#
_cell.length_a   1.000
_cell.length_b   1.000
_cell.length_c   1.000
_cell.angle_alpha   90.00
_cell.angle_beta   90.00
_cell.angle_gamma   90.00
#
_symmetry.space_group_name_H-M   'P 1'
#
loop_
_entity.id
_entity.type
_entity.pdbx_description
1 polymer ?
#
loop_
_entity_poly.entity_id
_entity_poly.type
_entity_poly.pdbx_seq_one_letter_code
_entity_poly.pdbx_strand_id
1 'polypeptide(L)'
;MLAPIFILLLLGMVAYGIYFGASHSVQQIAADAARTAIAGLNQTERQALVTDFIAHDVSGYPFVDPNKLTVNAQDSVADGSQFVVSVTYDARNLPIWNLFKTLPLPGTTIQRQSTIRVGGI
;
A
#
# COMPACT_ATOMS: atom_id res chain seq x y z
N MET A 1 -21.50 34.29 5.67
CA MET A 1 -21.90 32.90 6.03
C MET A 1 -21.10 31.83 5.26
N LEU A 2 -19.81 32.06 4.98
CA LEU A 2 -18.98 31.12 4.21
C LEU A 2 -18.13 30.18 5.09
N ALA A 3 -17.83 30.59 6.32
CA ALA A 3 -16.91 29.86 7.20
C ALA A 3 -17.29 28.38 7.41
N PRO A 4 -18.57 28.00 7.63
CA PRO A 4 -18.92 26.59 7.81
C PRO A 4 -18.66 25.73 6.57
N ILE A 5 -18.94 26.27 5.37
CA ILE A 5 -18.70 25.58 4.10
C ILE A 5 -17.20 25.46 3.84
N PHE A 6 -16.45 26.53 4.10
CA PHE A 6 -14.99 26.52 3.96
C PHE A 6 -14.33 25.48 4.87
N ILE A 7 -14.74 25.42 6.15
CA ILE A 7 -14.25 24.42 7.11
C ILE A 7 -14.59 23.00 6.63
N LEU A 8 -15.81 22.78 6.12
CA LEU A 8 -16.21 21.49 5.58
C LEU A 8 -15.32 21.07 4.40
N LEU A 9 -15.06 21.98 3.45
CA LEU A 9 -14.19 21.72 2.31
C LEU A 9 -12.76 21.41 2.75
N LEU A 10 -12.21 22.20 3.69
CA LEU A 10 -10.87 22.00 4.23
C LEU A 10 -10.76 20.62 4.89
N LEU A 11 -11.76 20.25 5.70
CA LEU A 11 -11.75 18.97 6.39
C LEU A 11 -11.88 17.79 5.42
N GLY A 12 -12.69 17.95 4.35
CA GLY A 12 -12.76 17.00 3.25
C GLY A 12 -11.42 16.83 2.52
N MET A 13 -10.73 17.93 2.21
CA MET A 13 -9.40 17.90 1.58
C MET A 13 -8.37 17.17 2.45
N VAL A 14 -8.36 17.43 3.76
CA VAL A 14 -7.47 16.73 4.70
C VAL A 14 -7.78 15.24 4.75
N ALA A 15 -9.07 14.86 4.83
CA ALA A 15 -9.47 13.46 4.86
C ALA A 15 -9.02 12.70 3.60
N TYR A 16 -9.28 13.24 2.42
CA TYR A 16 -8.82 12.65 1.16
C TYR A 16 -7.30 12.67 1.03
N GLY A 17 -6.63 13.72 1.51
CA GLY A 17 -5.18 13.81 1.54
C GLY A 17 -4.54 12.66 2.34
N ILE A 18 -5.11 12.32 3.50
CA ILE A 18 -4.66 11.20 4.33
C ILE A 18 -4.88 9.86 3.59
N TYR A 19 -6.06 9.66 2.99
CA TYR A 19 -6.34 8.43 2.26
C TYR A 19 -5.41 8.23 1.05
N PHE A 20 -5.21 9.29 0.26
CA PHE A 20 -4.31 9.25 -0.89
C PHE A 20 -2.85 9.11 -0.46
N GLY A 21 -2.45 9.74 0.66
CA GLY A 21 -1.15 9.53 1.28
C GLY A 21 -0.91 8.06 1.63
N ALA A 22 -1.82 7.44 2.36
CA ALA A 22 -1.76 6.00 2.67
C ALA A 22 -1.76 5.14 1.40
N SER A 23 -2.60 5.45 0.41
CA SER A 23 -2.61 4.74 -0.88
C SER A 23 -1.28 4.85 -1.63
N HIS A 24 -0.61 6.00 -1.56
CA HIS A 24 0.68 6.21 -2.20
C HIS A 24 1.75 5.40 -1.47
N SER A 25 1.78 5.47 -0.14
CA SER A 25 2.65 4.65 0.70
C SER A 25 2.52 3.16 0.40
N VAL A 26 1.30 2.62 0.34
CA VAL A 26 1.04 1.21 0.01
C VAL A 26 1.54 0.85 -1.40
N GLN A 27 1.44 1.77 -2.36
CA GLN A 27 1.98 1.58 -3.70
C GLN A 27 3.51 1.58 -3.71
N GLN A 28 4.15 2.48 -2.96
CA GLN A 28 5.60 2.52 -2.84
C GLN A 28 6.13 1.26 -2.13
N ILE A 29 5.47 0.80 -1.06
CA ILE A 29 5.81 -0.46 -0.38
C ILE A 29 5.78 -1.63 -1.36
N ALA A 30 4.71 -1.75 -2.16
CA ALA A 30 4.62 -2.82 -3.17
C ALA A 30 5.76 -2.73 -4.19
N ALA A 31 6.09 -1.51 -4.65
CA ALA A 31 7.15 -1.27 -5.63
C ALA A 31 8.54 -1.60 -5.07
N ASP A 32 8.84 -1.16 -3.85
CA ASP A 32 10.14 -1.35 -3.22
C ASP A 32 10.34 -2.81 -2.78
N ALA A 33 9.30 -3.45 -2.23
CA ALA A 33 9.32 -4.89 -1.96
C ALA A 33 9.58 -5.72 -3.22
N ALA A 34 8.90 -5.39 -4.33
CA ALA A 34 9.15 -6.05 -5.61
C ALA A 34 10.57 -5.80 -6.11
N ARG A 35 11.13 -4.60 -5.91
CA ARG A 35 12.53 -4.29 -6.27
C ARG A 35 13.52 -5.13 -5.46
N THR A 36 13.29 -5.29 -4.15
CA THR A 36 14.15 -6.11 -3.28
C THR A 36 14.12 -7.57 -3.71
N ALA A 37 12.98 -8.07 -4.17
CA ALA A 37 12.84 -9.43 -4.67
C ALA A 37 13.68 -9.75 -5.92
N ILE A 38 14.19 -8.75 -6.67
CA ILE A 38 14.99 -9.00 -7.88
C ILE A 38 16.26 -9.82 -7.57
N ALA A 39 16.80 -9.71 -6.37
CA ALA A 39 18.02 -10.42 -5.98
C ALA A 39 17.81 -11.92 -5.71
N GLY A 40 16.57 -12.40 -5.58
CA GLY A 40 16.28 -13.81 -5.26
C GLY A 40 16.32 -14.72 -6.48
N LEU A 41 17.03 -15.84 -6.38
CA LEU A 41 17.24 -16.80 -7.47
C LEU A 41 16.02 -17.66 -7.75
N ASN A 42 15.18 -17.89 -6.74
CA ASN A 42 13.95 -18.67 -6.82
C ASN A 42 12.82 -18.00 -6.02
N GLN A 43 11.59 -18.50 -6.18
CA GLN A 43 10.41 -17.92 -5.54
C GLN A 43 10.55 -17.83 -4.01
N THR A 44 11.09 -18.87 -3.36
CA THR A 44 11.26 -18.92 -1.91
C THR A 44 12.20 -17.82 -1.42
N GLU A 45 13.34 -17.62 -2.09
CA GLU A 45 14.28 -16.55 -1.77
C GLU A 45 13.65 -15.17 -1.98
N ARG A 46 12.90 -14.98 -3.07
CA ARG A 46 12.19 -13.72 -3.34
C ARG A 46 11.15 -13.40 -2.27
N GLN A 47 10.41 -14.41 -1.82
CA GLN A 47 9.45 -14.27 -0.72
C GLN A 47 10.14 -13.91 0.59
N ALA A 48 11.28 -14.54 0.89
CA ALA A 48 12.07 -14.21 2.08
C ALA A 48 12.57 -12.76 2.04
N LEU A 49 13.08 -12.31 0.89
CA LEU A 49 13.53 -10.92 0.67
C LEU A 49 12.40 -9.90 0.83
N VAL A 50 11.21 -10.18 0.29
CA VAL A 50 10.03 -9.33 0.50
C VAL A 50 9.65 -9.30 1.98
N THR A 51 9.63 -10.45 2.64
CA THR A 51 9.24 -10.54 4.06
C THR A 51 10.20 -9.75 4.95
N ASP A 52 11.50 -9.86 4.69
CA ASP A 52 12.54 -9.12 5.41
C ASP A 52 12.40 -7.60 5.22
N PHE A 53 12.21 -7.14 3.98
CA PHE A 53 11.93 -5.74 3.67
C PHE A 53 10.68 -5.22 4.41
N ILE A 54 9.60 -6.00 4.43
CA ILE A 54 8.37 -5.60 5.12
C ILE A 54 8.58 -5.47 6.63
N ALA A 55 9.39 -6.36 7.22
CA ALA A 55 9.69 -6.33 8.65
C ALA A 55 10.57 -5.14 9.06
N HIS A 56 11.46 -4.68 8.17
CA HIS A 56 12.46 -3.66 8.51
C HIS A 56 12.11 -2.24 8.03
N ASP A 57 11.53 -2.11 6.83
CA ASP A 57 11.46 -0.81 6.14
C ASP A 57 10.07 -0.14 6.18
N VAL A 58 9.00 -0.90 6.41
CA VAL A 58 7.61 -0.38 6.30
C VAL A 58 7.30 0.73 7.31
N SER A 59 7.94 0.71 8.48
CA SER A 59 7.73 1.73 9.51
C SER A 59 8.07 3.16 9.05
N GLY A 60 8.84 3.31 7.97
CA GLY A 60 9.18 4.61 7.38
C GLY A 60 8.10 5.21 6.47
N TYR A 61 7.06 4.47 6.11
CA TYR A 61 6.03 4.94 5.18
C TYR A 61 4.89 5.68 5.91
N PRO A 62 4.56 6.93 5.52
CA PRO A 62 3.52 7.71 6.19
C PRO A 62 2.13 7.05 6.09
N PHE A 63 1.32 7.22 7.14
CA PHE A 63 -0.08 6.77 7.20
C PHE A 63 -0.27 5.26 6.99
N VAL A 64 0.76 4.46 7.28
CA VAL A 64 0.70 3.00 7.24
C VAL A 64 1.10 2.44 8.60
N ASP A 65 0.27 1.54 9.13
CA ASP A 65 0.59 0.71 10.28
C ASP A 65 1.03 -0.66 9.75
N PRO A 66 2.28 -1.10 10.01
CA PRO A 66 2.76 -2.40 9.55
C PRO A 66 1.86 -3.57 9.96
N ASN A 67 1.22 -3.49 11.13
CA ASN A 67 0.35 -4.56 11.65
C ASN A 67 -0.98 -4.67 10.92
N LYS A 68 -1.29 -3.73 10.03
CA LYS A 68 -2.50 -3.70 9.21
C LYS A 68 -2.22 -4.04 7.75
N LEU A 69 -0.99 -4.42 7.43
CA LEU A 69 -0.62 -4.89 6.10
C LEU A 69 -0.74 -6.40 5.98
N THR A 70 -1.23 -6.83 4.83
CA THR A 70 -1.08 -8.19 4.35
C THR A 70 -0.34 -8.12 3.03
N VAL A 71 0.77 -8.85 2.95
CA VAL A 71 1.62 -8.91 1.76
C VAL A 71 1.56 -10.32 1.19
N ASN A 72 1.35 -10.40 -0.11
CA ASN A 72 1.41 -11.64 -0.86
C ASN A 72 2.41 -11.48 -1.99
N ALA A 73 3.48 -12.27 -1.93
CA ALA A 73 4.56 -12.26 -2.91
C ALA A 73 4.66 -13.65 -3.55
N GLN A 74 4.55 -13.73 -4.87
CA GLN A 74 4.51 -15.01 -5.58
C GLN A 74 4.91 -14.84 -7.05
N ASP A 75 5.36 -15.92 -7.66
CA ASP A 75 5.50 -15.96 -9.12
C ASP A 75 4.11 -15.79 -9.77
N SER A 76 4.06 -15.13 -10.92
CA SER A 76 2.81 -14.88 -11.61
C SER A 76 2.27 -16.17 -12.23
N VAL A 77 1.02 -16.49 -11.92
CA VAL A 77 0.30 -17.64 -12.52
C VAL A 77 0.07 -17.43 -14.02
N ALA A 78 0.00 -16.18 -14.48
CA ALA A 78 -0.22 -15.84 -15.89
C ALA A 78 1.09 -15.83 -16.70
N ASP A 79 2.23 -15.53 -16.08
CA ASP A 79 3.54 -15.47 -16.73
C ASP A 79 4.64 -15.87 -15.74
N GLY A 80 5.17 -17.09 -15.85
CA GLY A 80 6.21 -17.61 -14.96
C GLY A 80 7.54 -16.85 -15.02
N SER A 81 7.72 -15.92 -15.98
CA SER A 81 8.85 -14.99 -15.99
C SER A 81 8.62 -13.75 -15.12
N GLN A 82 7.47 -13.63 -14.44
CA GLN A 82 7.15 -12.48 -13.61
C GLN A 82 6.99 -12.86 -12.14
N PHE A 83 7.39 -11.94 -11.27
CA PHE A 83 7.14 -12.02 -9.83
C PHE A 83 6.30 -10.83 -9.40
N VAL A 84 5.28 -11.13 -8.61
CA VAL A 84 4.22 -10.20 -8.22
C VAL A 84 4.25 -10.00 -6.72
N VAL A 85 4.28 -8.75 -6.28
CA VAL A 85 4.07 -8.37 -4.88
C VAL A 85 2.76 -7.58 -4.78
N SER A 86 1.78 -8.17 -4.10
CA SER A 86 0.51 -7.55 -3.75
C SER A 86 0.54 -7.12 -2.29
N VAL A 87 0.17 -5.87 -2.03
CA VAL A 87 0.08 -5.30 -0.69
C VAL A 87 -1.34 -4.81 -0.45
N THR A 88 -1.94 -5.31 0.62
CA THR A 88 -3.28 -4.92 1.08
C THR A 88 -3.15 -4.26 2.45
N TYR A 89 -3.82 -3.13 2.63
CA TYR A 89 -3.82 -2.36 3.87
C TYR A 89 -5.25 -2.16 4.39
N ASP A 90 -5.47 -2.47 5.67
CA ASP A 90 -6.69 -2.10 6.39
C ASP A 90 -6.60 -0.64 6.86
N ALA A 91 -7.29 0.24 6.13
CA ALA A 91 -7.28 1.67 6.36
C ALA A 91 -8.28 2.15 7.42
N ARG A 92 -9.03 1.26 8.10
CA ARG A 92 -10.08 1.62 9.08
C ARG A 92 -9.58 2.47 10.25
N ASN A 93 -8.29 2.39 10.55
CA ASN A 93 -7.66 3.15 11.63
C ASN A 93 -7.23 4.57 11.21
N LEU A 94 -7.30 4.93 9.92
CA LEU A 94 -7.05 6.29 9.49
C LEU A 94 -8.10 7.25 10.07
N PRO A 95 -7.72 8.48 10.48
CA PRO A 95 -8.61 9.44 11.13
C PRO A 95 -9.60 10.12 10.15
N ILE A 96 -10.10 9.39 9.16
CA ILE A 96 -11.01 9.86 8.12
C ILE A 96 -12.43 9.28 8.31
N TRP A 97 -12.55 8.07 8.87
CA TRP A 97 -13.82 7.34 8.99
C TRP A 97 -14.73 7.87 10.09
N ASN A 98 -14.14 8.46 11.13
CA ASN A 98 -14.89 9.06 12.24
C ASN A 98 -15.24 10.53 12.00
N LEU A 99 -14.74 11.12 10.91
CA LEU A 99 -14.79 12.55 10.68
C LEU A 99 -16.14 12.98 10.10
N PHE A 100 -16.70 12.19 9.17
CA PHE A 100 -18.01 12.46 8.57
C PHE A 100 -18.73 11.18 8.12
N LYS A 101 -19.86 10.87 8.76
CA LYS A 101 -20.70 9.71 8.39
C LYS A 101 -21.53 9.92 7.11
N THR A 102 -21.62 11.16 6.63
CA THR A 102 -22.52 11.57 5.54
C THR A 102 -21.80 11.84 4.22
N LEU A 103 -20.47 11.79 4.18
CA LEU A 103 -19.70 11.94 2.94
C LEU A 103 -19.44 10.57 2.29
N PRO A 104 -19.42 10.49 0.95
CA PRO A 104 -19.03 9.29 0.23
C PRO A 104 -17.53 9.04 0.43
N LEU A 105 -17.19 8.21 1.41
CA LEU A 105 -15.81 7.83 1.68
C LEU A 105 -15.36 6.70 0.73
N PRO A 106 -14.05 6.60 0.41
CA PRO A 106 -13.52 5.48 -0.36
C PRO A 106 -13.69 4.14 0.36
N GLY A 107 -13.20 3.04 -0.21
CA GLY A 107 -13.19 1.75 0.48
C GLY A 107 -12.18 1.74 1.65
N THR A 108 -12.46 0.96 2.69
CA THR A 108 -11.56 0.80 3.85
C THR A 108 -10.37 -0.12 3.58
N THR A 109 -10.31 -0.73 2.41
CA THR A 109 -9.23 -1.62 1.98
C THR A 109 -8.49 -0.94 0.83
N ILE A 110 -7.19 -0.73 1.01
CA ILE A 110 -6.31 -0.23 -0.04
C ILE A 110 -5.49 -1.41 -0.54
N GLN A 111 -5.57 -1.71 -1.84
CA GLN A 111 -4.79 -2.77 -2.46
C GLN A 111 -3.94 -2.20 -3.60
N ARG A 112 -2.64 -2.52 -3.59
CA ARG A 112 -1.70 -2.17 -4.66
C ARG A 112 -0.86 -3.38 -5.01
N GLN A 113 -0.36 -3.38 -6.23
CA GLN A 113 0.44 -4.47 -6.76
C GLN A 113 1.59 -3.88 -7.55
N SER A 114 2.74 -4.51 -7.44
CA SER A 114 3.90 -4.29 -8.30
C SER A 114 4.33 -5.61 -8.90
N THR A 115 4.79 -5.57 -10.14
CA THR A 115 5.24 -6.75 -10.88
C THR A 115 6.62 -6.46 -11.44
N ILE A 116 7.54 -7.40 -11.25
CA ILE A 116 8.87 -7.39 -11.85
C ILE A 116 9.00 -8.58 -12.80
N ARG A 117 9.90 -8.45 -13.78
CA ARG A 117 10.33 -9.59 -14.59
C ARG A 117 11.53 -10.25 -13.93
N VAL A 118 11.46 -11.56 -13.75
CA VAL A 118 12.51 -12.41 -13.20
C VAL A 118 13.28 -12.98 -14.37
N GLY A 119 14.51 -12.50 -14.56
CA GLY A 119 15.39 -12.92 -15.65
C GLY A 119 15.32 -12.01 -16.88
N GLY A 120 16.52 -11.68 -17.37
CA GLY A 120 16.76 -10.90 -18.57
C GLY A 120 18.27 -10.91 -18.85
N ILE A 121 18.67 -11.67 -19.86
CA ILE A 121 19.69 -11.22 -20.82
C ILE A 121 18.95 -10.64 -22.01
#